data_AF-X1SJM2-F1
#
_entry.id   AF-X1SJM2-F1
#
_cell.length_a   1.000
_cell.length_b   1.000
_cell.length_c   1.000
_cell.angle_alpha   90.00
_cell.angle_beta   90.00
_cell.angle_gamma   90.00
#
_symmetry.space_group_name_H-M   'P 1'
#
loop_
_entity.id
_entity.type
_entity.pdbx_description
1 polymer ?
#
loop_
_entity_poly.entity_id
_entity_poly.type
_entity_poly.pdbx_seq_one_letter_code
_entity_poly.pdbx_strand_id
1 'polypeptide(L)'
;SFSKYRDASRKFMAILADFSPFIEPVGLDEAYLDATGFESIYGSIHQMALAIKQRIKDEPGLCASVGVAGCKVVAKVASELSKPDGLLEVAAGEESLFLAPLPIAKLPGIGKKTERILKGLGIDTIGNLSVTPLSTLKSHFGASGELLHRLASGIDDRKVEPPGAAKSISRETTYGKDTKDRSLLKATLRYLSERVGADLRQRSKQARCITLKLRYADFTTITRSHTLKQTSDTDQTIFDTGEKLLKEALLAEKQQVRLIGIGVSNLIEPGRQLDMLDPSTQ
;
A
#
# COMPACT_ATOMS: atom_id res chain seq x y z
N SER A 1 9.14 -18.78 7.69
CA SER A 1 9.74 -17.63 8.41
C SER A 1 9.61 -16.40 7.54
N PHE A 2 9.11 -15.28 8.09
CA PHE A 2 8.95 -14.00 7.39
C PHE A 2 10.27 -13.49 6.78
N SER A 3 11.42 -13.84 7.39
CA SER A 3 12.74 -13.52 6.84
C SER A 3 12.96 -14.15 5.45
N LYS A 4 12.63 -15.44 5.29
CA LYS A 4 12.80 -16.14 4.00
C LYS A 4 11.95 -15.49 2.90
N TYR A 5 10.73 -15.07 3.24
CA TYR A 5 9.85 -14.38 2.31
C TYR A 5 10.40 -13.00 1.90
N ARG A 6 10.92 -12.24 2.87
CA ARG A 6 11.58 -10.95 2.61
C ARG A 6 12.84 -11.09 1.75
N ASP A 7 13.61 -12.15 1.94
CA ASP A 7 14.81 -12.39 1.14
C ASP A 7 14.46 -12.82 -0.29
N ALA A 8 13.44 -13.67 -0.46
CA ALA A 8 12.89 -14.00 -1.78
C ALA A 8 12.34 -12.76 -2.51
N SER A 9 11.55 -11.93 -1.80
CA SER A 9 11.05 -10.65 -2.29
C SER A 9 12.16 -9.72 -2.76
N ARG A 10 13.26 -9.61 -2.00
CA ARG A 10 14.41 -8.78 -2.39
C ARG A 10 15.05 -9.25 -3.69
N LYS A 11 15.23 -10.57 -3.87
CA LYS A 11 15.77 -11.15 -5.10
C LYS A 11 14.83 -10.92 -6.28
N PHE A 12 13.53 -11.15 -6.08
CA PHE A 12 12.49 -10.89 -7.07
C PHE A 12 12.53 -9.43 -7.55
N MET A 13 12.53 -8.46 -6.63
CA MET A 13 12.59 -7.03 -6.98
C MET A 13 13.91 -6.63 -7.65
N ALA A 14 15.04 -7.24 -7.25
CA ALA A 14 16.33 -7.00 -7.89
C ALA A 14 16.34 -7.47 -9.35
N ILE A 15 15.79 -8.66 -9.63
CA ILE A 15 15.65 -9.17 -11.00
C ILE A 15 14.83 -8.18 -11.83
N LEU A 16 13.67 -7.75 -11.34
CA LEU A 16 12.81 -6.81 -12.07
C LEU A 16 13.51 -5.48 -12.37
N ALA A 17 14.32 -4.97 -11.43
CA ALA A 17 15.07 -3.73 -11.60
C ALA A 17 16.16 -3.81 -12.69
N ASP A 18 16.64 -5.00 -13.03
CA ASP A 18 17.59 -5.19 -14.15
C ASP A 18 16.90 -5.02 -15.52
N PHE A 19 15.58 -5.22 -15.60
CA PHE A 19 14.83 -5.16 -16.85
C PHE A 19 14.31 -3.76 -17.17
N SER A 20 13.91 -2.99 -16.16
CA SER A 20 13.46 -1.60 -16.33
C SER A 20 13.84 -0.75 -15.12
N PRO A 21 14.37 0.47 -15.33
CA PRO A 21 14.60 1.43 -14.25
C PRO A 21 13.28 2.00 -13.70
N PHE A 22 12.17 1.84 -14.42
CA PHE A 22 10.84 2.31 -14.04
C PHE A 22 10.06 1.17 -13.40
N ILE A 23 10.34 0.91 -12.13
CA ILE A 23 9.71 -0.13 -11.33
C ILE A 23 8.94 0.46 -10.15
N GLU A 24 7.68 0.03 -9.97
CA GLU A 24 6.82 0.40 -8.85
C GLU A 24 6.42 -0.85 -8.05
N PRO A 25 7.10 -1.17 -6.94
CA PRO A 25 6.69 -2.23 -6.03
C PRO A 25 5.34 -1.92 -5.39
N VAL A 26 4.37 -2.83 -5.53
CA VAL A 26 3.03 -2.74 -4.92
C VAL A 26 2.95 -3.59 -3.66
N GLY A 27 3.70 -4.70 -3.64
CA GLY A 27 3.78 -5.64 -2.53
C GLY A 27 5.17 -6.24 -2.40
N LEU A 28 5.28 -7.33 -1.65
CA LEU A 28 6.54 -8.07 -1.54
C LEU A 28 6.80 -8.94 -2.77
N ASP A 29 5.75 -9.33 -3.47
CA ASP A 29 5.71 -10.28 -4.59
C ASP A 29 5.05 -9.69 -5.84
N GLU A 30 4.87 -8.37 -5.90
CA GLU A 30 4.18 -7.69 -7.00
C GLU A 30 4.77 -6.30 -7.26
N ALA A 31 5.00 -5.98 -8.53
CA ALA A 31 5.44 -4.68 -9.00
C ALA A 31 4.88 -4.39 -10.40
N TYR A 32 4.72 -3.11 -10.73
CA TYR A 32 4.58 -2.66 -12.12
C TYR A 32 5.94 -2.29 -12.70
N LEU A 33 6.12 -2.57 -13.99
CA LEU A 33 7.27 -2.13 -14.76
C LEU A 33 6.76 -1.33 -15.95
N ASP A 34 7.36 -0.17 -16.22
CA ASP A 34 7.18 0.51 -17.50
C ASP A 34 8.15 -0.12 -18.51
N ALA A 35 7.59 -0.71 -19.56
CA ALA A 35 8.33 -1.36 -20.63
C ALA A 35 8.26 -0.58 -21.96
N THR A 36 7.74 0.64 -21.95
CA THR A 36 7.62 1.49 -23.15
C THR A 36 9.00 1.70 -23.80
N GLY A 37 9.15 1.28 -25.07
CA GLY A 37 10.38 1.46 -25.84
C GLY A 37 11.42 0.33 -25.69
N PHE A 38 11.14 -0.68 -24.86
CA PHE A 38 12.03 -1.83 -24.64
C PHE A 38 11.93 -2.91 -25.74
N GLU A 39 11.03 -2.76 -26.71
CA GLU A 39 10.89 -3.65 -27.86
C GLU A 39 12.20 -3.74 -28.66
N SER A 40 12.95 -2.64 -28.77
CA SER A 40 14.23 -2.61 -29.47
C SER A 40 15.31 -3.47 -28.81
N ILE A 41 15.24 -3.68 -27.49
CA ILE A 41 16.22 -4.42 -26.70
C ILE A 41 15.86 -5.91 -26.67
N TYR A 42 14.57 -6.23 -26.51
CA TYR A 42 14.09 -7.59 -26.30
C TYR A 42 13.37 -8.20 -27.52
N GLY A 43 13.24 -7.46 -28.62
CA GLY A 43 12.45 -7.82 -29.80
C GLY A 43 10.95 -7.57 -29.65
N SER A 44 10.39 -7.80 -28.46
CA SER A 44 9.01 -7.43 -28.10
C SER A 44 8.84 -7.40 -26.58
N ILE A 45 7.77 -6.75 -26.10
CA ILE A 45 7.39 -6.76 -24.68
C ILE A 45 7.04 -8.18 -24.21
N HIS A 46 6.44 -8.99 -25.09
CA HIS A 46 6.19 -10.41 -24.83
C HIS A 46 7.48 -11.18 -24.50
N GLN A 47 8.53 -10.99 -25.30
CA GLN A 47 9.83 -11.64 -25.08
C GLN A 47 10.52 -11.12 -23.82
N MET A 48 10.42 -9.82 -23.53
CA MET A 48 10.88 -9.26 -22.25
C MET A 48 10.18 -9.93 -21.06
N ALA A 49 8.86 -10.11 -21.13
CA ALA A 49 8.08 -10.76 -20.08
C ALA A 49 8.44 -12.24 -19.88
N LEU A 50 8.71 -12.98 -20.97
CA LEU A 50 9.21 -14.36 -20.91
C LEU A 50 10.61 -14.41 -20.28
N ALA A 51 11.52 -13.51 -20.65
CA ALA A 51 12.85 -13.42 -20.07
C ALA A 51 12.81 -13.13 -18.56
N ILE A 52 11.91 -12.23 -18.12
CA ILE A 52 11.65 -11.96 -16.69
C ILE A 52 11.23 -13.24 -15.97
N LYS A 53 10.21 -13.94 -16.49
CA LYS A 53 9.73 -15.20 -15.89
C LYS A 53 10.84 -16.25 -15.80
N GLN A 54 11.63 -16.39 -16.85
CA GLN A 54 12.74 -17.34 -16.89
C GLN A 54 13.79 -17.04 -15.82
N ARG A 55 14.23 -15.77 -15.68
CA ARG A 55 15.17 -15.38 -14.62
C ARG A 55 14.62 -15.60 -13.21
N ILE A 56 13.34 -15.30 -12.98
CA ILE A 56 12.68 -15.55 -11.69
C ILE A 56 12.62 -17.06 -11.38
N LYS A 57 12.49 -17.90 -12.40
CA LYS A 57 12.53 -19.36 -12.24
C LYS A 57 13.93 -19.87 -11.96
N ASP A 58 14.93 -19.40 -12.69
CA ASP A 58 16.29 -19.94 -12.62
C ASP A 58 17.06 -19.46 -11.38
N GLU A 59 16.87 -18.21 -10.95
CA GLU A 59 17.67 -17.62 -9.89
C GLU A 59 17.12 -17.88 -8.47
N PRO A 60 15.90 -17.41 -8.10
CA PRO A 60 15.33 -17.71 -6.79
C PRO A 60 14.49 -19.00 -6.76
N GLY A 61 14.27 -19.70 -7.88
CA GLY A 61 13.46 -20.91 -7.93
C GLY A 61 11.96 -20.66 -7.81
N LEU A 62 11.48 -19.51 -8.29
CA LEU A 62 10.09 -19.06 -8.12
C LEU A 62 9.34 -19.04 -9.46
N CYS A 63 8.02 -19.20 -9.42
CA CYS A 63 7.17 -18.92 -10.57
C CYS A 63 6.53 -17.54 -10.41
N ALA A 64 6.33 -16.85 -11.54
CA ALA A 64 5.66 -15.55 -11.57
C ALA A 64 4.62 -15.52 -12.69
N SER A 65 3.49 -14.87 -12.45
CA SER A 65 2.49 -14.59 -13.48
C SER A 65 2.62 -13.14 -13.93
N VAL A 66 2.55 -12.90 -15.23
CA VAL A 66 2.82 -11.57 -15.81
C VAL A 66 1.64 -11.14 -16.67
N GLY A 67 1.19 -9.89 -16.49
CA GLY A 67 0.19 -9.24 -17.31
C GLY A 67 0.82 -8.07 -18.05
N VAL A 68 0.63 -8.00 -19.37
CA VAL A 68 1.10 -6.92 -20.23
C VAL A 68 -0.12 -6.20 -20.81
N ALA A 69 -0.17 -4.87 -20.69
CA ALA A 69 -1.26 -4.06 -21.24
C ALA A 69 -0.83 -2.59 -21.37
N GLY A 70 -1.62 -1.77 -22.08
CA GLY A 70 -1.37 -0.34 -22.24
C GLY A 70 -1.51 0.52 -20.98
N CYS A 71 -2.06 -0.02 -19.88
CA CYS A 71 -2.22 0.70 -18.62
C CYS A 71 -2.20 -0.22 -17.39
N LYS A 72 -1.95 0.36 -16.20
CA LYS A 72 -1.72 -0.38 -14.95
C LYS A 72 -2.92 -1.26 -14.54
N VAL A 73 -4.14 -0.72 -14.58
CA VAL A 73 -5.33 -1.48 -14.16
C VAL A 73 -5.55 -2.74 -15.00
N VAL A 74 -5.34 -2.66 -16.31
CA VAL A 74 -5.52 -3.80 -17.23
C VAL A 74 -4.39 -4.80 -17.05
N ALA A 75 -3.14 -4.34 -16.93
CA ALA A 75 -1.99 -5.21 -16.67
C ALA A 75 -2.17 -5.99 -15.35
N LYS A 76 -2.72 -5.35 -14.30
CA LYS A 76 -3.03 -5.98 -13.02
C LYS A 76 -4.10 -7.06 -13.12
N VAL A 77 -5.14 -6.82 -13.93
CA VAL A 77 -6.21 -7.80 -14.16
C VAL A 77 -5.68 -8.96 -14.99
N ALA A 78 -4.91 -8.67 -16.05
CA ALA A 78 -4.29 -9.68 -16.90
C ALA A 78 -3.34 -10.59 -16.10
N SER A 79 -2.50 -10.02 -15.24
CA SER A 79 -1.58 -10.79 -14.40
C SER A 79 -2.35 -11.73 -13.45
N GLU A 80 -3.43 -11.26 -12.84
CA GLU A 80 -4.27 -12.07 -11.95
C GLU A 80 -4.99 -13.21 -12.69
N LEU A 81 -5.48 -12.97 -13.90
CA LEU A 81 -6.14 -14.01 -14.73
C LEU A 81 -5.14 -15.02 -15.31
N SER A 82 -3.88 -14.64 -15.47
CA SER A 82 -2.81 -15.53 -15.93
C SER A 82 -2.26 -16.45 -14.84
N LYS A 83 -2.73 -16.35 -13.59
CA LYS A 83 -2.26 -17.22 -12.50
C LYS A 83 -2.76 -18.66 -12.63
N PRO A 84 -1.94 -19.67 -12.26
CA PRO A 84 -0.53 -19.59 -11.85
C PRO A 84 0.44 -19.68 -13.04
N ASP A 85 1.64 -19.10 -12.90
CA ASP A 85 2.75 -19.17 -13.86
C ASP A 85 2.41 -18.86 -15.34
N GLY A 86 1.35 -18.10 -15.61
CA GLY A 86 1.02 -17.65 -16.96
C GLY A 86 1.65 -16.32 -17.37
N LEU A 87 1.41 -15.97 -18.62
CA LEU A 87 1.70 -14.68 -19.24
C LEU A 87 0.46 -14.33 -20.07
N LEU A 88 -0.12 -13.16 -19.84
CA LEU A 88 -1.26 -12.69 -20.61
C LEU A 88 -1.01 -11.26 -21.09
N GLU A 89 -1.13 -11.05 -22.39
CA GLU A 89 -0.95 -9.77 -23.05
C GLU A 89 -2.30 -9.30 -23.60
N VAL A 90 -2.66 -8.06 -23.27
CA VAL A 90 -3.84 -7.37 -23.77
C VAL A 90 -3.35 -6.32 -24.76
N ALA A 91 -3.78 -6.44 -26.02
CA ALA A 91 -3.37 -5.53 -27.07
C ALA A 91 -3.90 -4.11 -26.81
N ALA A 92 -3.11 -3.11 -27.23
CA ALA A 92 -3.50 -1.71 -27.12
C ALA A 92 -4.80 -1.45 -27.93
N GLY A 93 -5.77 -0.81 -27.29
CA GLY A 93 -7.11 -0.57 -27.84
C GLY A 93 -8.14 -1.66 -27.52
N GLU A 94 -7.71 -2.82 -26.99
CA GLU A 94 -8.62 -3.91 -26.59
C GLU A 94 -8.94 -3.90 -25.09
N GLU A 95 -8.42 -2.94 -24.32
CA GLU A 95 -8.51 -2.92 -22.86
C GLU A 95 -9.95 -2.98 -22.35
N SER A 96 -10.83 -2.15 -22.91
CA SER A 96 -12.24 -2.10 -22.51
C SER A 96 -12.97 -3.41 -22.86
N LEU A 97 -12.69 -3.99 -24.04
CA LEU A 97 -13.28 -5.26 -24.48
C LEU A 97 -12.82 -6.43 -23.61
N PHE A 98 -11.54 -6.45 -23.26
CA PHE A 98 -10.95 -7.44 -22.37
C PHE A 98 -11.57 -7.39 -20.96
N LEU A 99 -11.79 -6.19 -20.43
CA LEU A 99 -12.37 -6.01 -19.10
C LEU A 99 -13.88 -6.29 -19.06
N ALA A 100 -14.61 -5.89 -20.10
CA ALA A 100 -16.07 -5.89 -20.14
C ALA A 100 -16.77 -7.17 -19.62
N PRO A 101 -16.37 -8.40 -20.02
CA PRO A 101 -17.05 -9.62 -19.58
C PRO A 101 -16.73 -10.03 -18.14
N LEU A 102 -15.72 -9.43 -17.50
CA LEU A 102 -15.26 -9.86 -16.19
C LEU A 102 -16.24 -9.41 -15.08
N PRO A 103 -16.39 -10.20 -14.00
CA PRO A 103 -17.14 -9.77 -12.82
C PRO A 103 -16.55 -8.49 -12.22
N ILE A 104 -17.38 -7.58 -11.70
CA ILE A 104 -16.91 -6.31 -11.10
C ILE A 104 -15.86 -6.51 -10.00
N ALA A 105 -15.90 -7.62 -9.27
CA ALA A 105 -14.94 -7.95 -8.21
C ALA A 105 -13.49 -8.12 -8.72
N LYS A 106 -13.30 -8.32 -10.03
CA LYS A 106 -11.97 -8.40 -10.64
C LYS A 106 -11.32 -7.03 -10.84
N LEU A 107 -12.09 -5.94 -10.81
CA LEU A 107 -11.55 -4.60 -11.00
C LEU A 107 -10.82 -4.13 -9.72
N PRO A 108 -9.53 -3.74 -9.81
CA PRO A 108 -8.81 -3.15 -8.69
C PRO A 108 -9.52 -1.93 -8.09
N GLY A 109 -9.61 -1.88 -6.76
CA GLY A 109 -10.33 -0.82 -6.04
C GLY A 109 -11.77 -1.19 -5.65
N ILE A 110 -12.32 -2.29 -6.17
CA ILE A 110 -13.62 -2.82 -5.74
C ILE A 110 -13.42 -3.83 -4.62
N GLY A 111 -13.69 -3.40 -3.39
CA GLY A 111 -13.78 -4.29 -2.21
C GLY A 111 -15.21 -4.82 -1.99
N LYS A 112 -15.36 -5.79 -1.08
CA LYS A 112 -16.65 -6.46 -0.76
C LYS A 112 -17.83 -5.51 -0.53
N LYS A 113 -17.60 -4.36 0.11
CA LYS A 113 -18.64 -3.35 0.37
C LYS A 113 -19.10 -2.67 -0.93
N THR A 114 -18.13 -2.19 -1.72
CA THR A 114 -18.40 -1.55 -3.02
C THR A 114 -19.07 -2.52 -3.97
N GLU A 115 -18.58 -3.77 -4.02
CA GLU A 115 -19.17 -4.84 -4.83
C GLU A 115 -20.64 -5.07 -4.48
N ARG A 116 -20.97 -5.18 -3.18
CA ARG A 116 -22.36 -5.36 -2.73
C ARG A 116 -23.26 -4.20 -3.16
N ILE A 117 -22.78 -2.97 -3.06
CA ILE A 117 -23.55 -1.79 -3.47
C ILE A 117 -23.79 -1.82 -4.98
N LEU A 118 -22.75 -2.07 -5.78
CA LEU A 118 -22.86 -2.15 -7.24
C LEU A 118 -23.80 -3.27 -7.71
N LYS A 119 -23.70 -4.46 -7.10
CA LYS A 119 -24.66 -5.56 -7.36
C LYS A 119 -26.09 -5.19 -6.99
N GLY A 120 -26.28 -4.45 -5.90
CA GLY A 120 -27.59 -3.90 -5.52
C GLY A 120 -28.16 -2.90 -6.55
N LEU A 121 -27.32 -2.33 -7.40
CA LEU A 121 -27.70 -1.45 -8.52
C LEU A 121 -27.83 -2.22 -9.86
N GLY A 122 -27.70 -3.55 -9.85
CA GLY A 122 -27.73 -4.38 -11.07
C GLY A 122 -26.45 -4.31 -11.92
N ILE A 123 -25.33 -3.90 -11.32
CA ILE A 123 -24.04 -3.79 -11.99
C ILE A 123 -23.19 -5.01 -11.60
N ASP A 124 -23.16 -6.04 -12.43
CA ASP A 124 -22.48 -7.31 -12.15
C ASP A 124 -21.14 -7.46 -12.87
N THR A 125 -20.98 -6.84 -14.03
CA THR A 125 -19.74 -6.90 -14.82
C THR A 125 -19.03 -5.56 -14.89
N ILE A 126 -17.72 -5.60 -15.20
CA ILE A 126 -16.94 -4.38 -15.44
C ILE A 126 -17.51 -3.62 -16.64
N GLY A 127 -18.02 -4.31 -17.66
CA GLY A 127 -18.69 -3.69 -18.80
C GLY A 127 -19.98 -2.96 -18.41
N ASN A 128 -20.75 -3.46 -17.45
CA ASN A 128 -21.90 -2.72 -16.93
C ASN A 128 -21.45 -1.44 -16.21
N LEU A 129 -20.38 -1.53 -15.42
CA LEU A 129 -19.83 -0.39 -14.70
C LEU A 129 -19.31 0.70 -15.65
N SER A 130 -18.68 0.33 -16.76
CA SER A 130 -18.10 1.27 -17.73
C SER A 130 -19.13 2.06 -18.55
N VAL A 131 -20.39 1.61 -18.58
CA VAL A 131 -21.50 2.31 -19.26
C VAL A 131 -22.52 2.91 -18.29
N THR A 132 -22.31 2.74 -16.99
CA THR A 132 -23.21 3.29 -15.97
C THR A 132 -23.09 4.81 -15.94
N PRO A 133 -24.20 5.56 -15.92
CA PRO A 133 -24.15 7.02 -15.84
C PRO A 133 -23.26 7.51 -14.69
N LEU A 134 -22.33 8.41 -15.01
CA LEU A 134 -21.37 8.93 -14.05
C LEU A 134 -22.05 9.62 -12.85
N SER A 135 -23.21 10.24 -13.07
CA SER A 135 -24.03 10.84 -12.01
C SER A 135 -24.46 9.80 -10.95
N THR A 136 -24.85 8.60 -11.37
CA THR A 136 -25.19 7.48 -10.49
C THR A 136 -23.97 7.04 -9.68
N LEU A 137 -22.81 6.89 -10.31
CA LEU A 137 -21.60 6.48 -9.61
C LEU A 137 -21.11 7.55 -8.63
N LYS A 138 -21.22 8.83 -9.00
CA LYS A 138 -20.87 9.96 -8.13
C LYS A 138 -21.80 10.10 -6.93
N SER A 139 -23.11 9.85 -7.09
CA SER A 139 -24.05 9.93 -5.96
C SER A 139 -23.77 8.86 -4.88
N HIS A 140 -23.30 7.68 -5.27
CA HIS A 140 -22.97 6.59 -4.35
C HIS A 140 -21.52 6.64 -3.80
N PHE A 141 -20.55 7.06 -4.62
CA PHE A 141 -19.12 6.89 -4.31
C PHE A 141 -18.29 8.19 -4.41
N GLY A 142 -18.91 9.32 -4.76
CA GLY A 142 -18.21 10.60 -4.97
C GLY A 142 -17.11 10.49 -6.04
N ALA A 143 -15.95 11.08 -5.76
CA ALA A 143 -14.79 11.03 -6.65
C ALA A 143 -14.29 9.60 -6.95
N SER A 144 -14.52 8.65 -6.04
CA SER A 144 -14.16 7.24 -6.29
C SER A 144 -15.03 6.61 -7.37
N GLY A 145 -16.28 7.05 -7.52
CA GLY A 145 -17.17 6.56 -8.58
C GLY A 145 -16.68 6.95 -9.98
N GLU A 146 -16.14 8.15 -10.11
CA GLU A 146 -15.52 8.61 -11.36
C GLU A 146 -14.26 7.84 -11.71
N LEU A 147 -13.41 7.59 -10.72
CA LEU A 147 -12.24 6.74 -10.92
C LEU A 147 -12.65 5.33 -11.36
N LEU A 148 -13.59 4.70 -10.66
CA LEU A 148 -14.06 3.35 -10.98
C LEU A 148 -14.64 3.26 -12.40
N HIS A 149 -15.39 4.26 -12.84
CA HIS A 149 -15.90 4.33 -14.21
C HIS A 149 -14.76 4.33 -15.23
N ARG A 150 -13.75 5.20 -15.04
CA ARG A 150 -12.58 5.28 -15.95
C ARG A 150 -11.82 3.97 -16.00
N LEU A 151 -11.53 3.38 -14.84
CA LEU A 151 -10.83 2.10 -14.74
C LEU A 151 -11.62 0.97 -15.41
N ALA A 152 -12.95 0.96 -15.29
CA ALA A 152 -13.81 -0.01 -15.95
C ALA A 152 -13.79 0.14 -17.48
N SER A 153 -13.61 1.36 -18.00
CA SER A 153 -13.41 1.64 -19.41
C SER A 153 -11.98 1.36 -19.91
N GLY A 154 -11.10 0.79 -19.09
CA GLY A 154 -9.69 0.55 -19.44
C GLY A 154 -8.80 1.80 -19.43
N ILE A 155 -9.29 2.92 -18.88
CA ILE A 155 -8.58 4.20 -18.89
C ILE A 155 -7.92 4.43 -17.53
N ASP A 156 -6.58 4.41 -17.52
CA ASP A 156 -5.77 4.62 -16.32
C ASP A 156 -4.50 5.43 -16.66
N ASP A 157 -4.54 6.73 -16.37
CA ASP A 157 -3.46 7.68 -16.71
C ASP A 157 -2.31 7.63 -15.68
N ARG A 158 -2.38 6.76 -14.66
CA ARG A 158 -1.34 6.65 -13.64
C ARG A 158 -0.08 6.06 -14.27
N LYS A 159 1.03 6.77 -14.14
CA LYS A 159 2.35 6.28 -14.53
C LYS A 159 2.86 5.24 -13.55
N VAL A 160 3.82 4.43 -13.99
CA VAL A 160 4.65 3.62 -13.09
C VAL A 160 5.62 4.57 -12.41
N GLU A 161 5.51 4.71 -11.10
CA GLU A 161 6.35 5.61 -10.31
C GLU A 161 7.30 4.80 -9.43
N PRO A 162 8.60 5.15 -9.38
CA PRO A 162 9.49 4.52 -8.42
C PRO A 162 8.95 4.69 -7.00
N PRO A 163 9.21 3.74 -6.08
CA PRO A 163 8.65 3.79 -4.74
C PRO A 163 9.05 5.09 -4.05
N GLY A 164 8.04 5.93 -3.78
CA GLY A 164 8.24 7.19 -3.09
C GLY A 164 8.68 7.01 -1.64
N ALA A 165 9.21 8.09 -1.04
CA ALA A 165 9.56 8.08 0.38
C ALA A 165 8.34 7.68 1.23
N ALA A 166 8.56 6.79 2.21
CA ALA A 166 7.51 6.33 3.11
C ALA A 166 6.84 7.54 3.78
N LYS A 167 5.51 7.68 3.62
CA LYS A 167 4.75 8.78 4.21
C LYS A 167 4.46 8.58 5.71
N SER A 168 4.54 7.32 6.17
CA SER A 168 4.32 6.95 7.56
C SER A 168 5.01 5.63 7.90
N ILE A 169 5.21 5.39 9.20
CA ILE A 169 5.68 4.12 9.76
C ILE A 169 4.73 3.76 10.90
N SER A 170 4.18 2.56 10.93
CA SER A 170 3.28 2.12 12.00
C SER A 170 3.46 0.65 12.34
N ARG A 171 3.10 0.31 13.58
CA ARG A 171 3.09 -1.05 14.10
C ARG A 171 1.80 -1.24 14.89
N GLU A 172 1.21 -2.43 14.79
CA GLU A 172 0.00 -2.78 15.51
C GLU A 172 0.03 -4.22 16.01
N THR A 173 -0.69 -4.46 17.10
CA THR A 173 -0.88 -5.78 17.72
C THR A 173 -2.37 -6.04 17.86
N THR A 174 -2.83 -7.18 17.32
CA THR A 174 -4.17 -7.70 17.58
C THR A 174 -4.08 -8.71 18.73
N TYR A 175 -4.91 -8.55 19.75
CA TYR A 175 -4.94 -9.46 20.88
C TYR A 175 -5.75 -10.72 20.55
N GLY A 176 -5.31 -11.87 21.09
CA GLY A 176 -6.06 -13.13 20.98
C GLY A 176 -7.36 -13.11 21.78
N LYS A 177 -7.42 -12.32 22.86
CA LYS A 177 -8.61 -12.05 23.66
C LYS A 177 -8.75 -10.55 23.88
N ASP A 178 -9.93 -10.01 23.61
CA ASP A 178 -10.21 -8.58 23.78
C ASP A 178 -10.01 -8.19 25.26
N THR A 179 -9.42 -7.03 25.51
CA THR A 179 -8.93 -6.65 26.85
C THR A 179 -9.30 -5.24 27.27
N LYS A 180 -9.53 -5.03 28.58
CA LYS A 180 -9.60 -3.71 29.23
C LYS A 180 -8.38 -3.45 30.13
N ASP A 181 -7.44 -4.37 30.16
CA ASP A 181 -6.25 -4.27 31.01
C ASP A 181 -5.37 -3.12 30.52
N ARG A 182 -5.39 -2.03 31.27
CA ARG A 182 -4.63 -0.81 30.98
C ARG A 182 -3.13 -1.06 31.05
N SER A 183 -2.67 -1.95 31.92
CA SER A 183 -1.26 -2.29 32.06
C SER A 183 -0.77 -3.05 30.84
N LEU A 184 -1.55 -4.02 30.36
CA LEU A 184 -1.25 -4.74 29.11
C LEU A 184 -1.24 -3.81 27.90
N LEU A 185 -2.24 -2.93 27.77
CA LEU A 185 -2.31 -1.96 26.68
C LEU A 185 -1.10 -1.00 26.70
N LYS A 186 -0.74 -0.49 27.87
CA LYS A 186 0.43 0.38 28.04
C LYS A 186 1.74 -0.34 27.72
N ALA A 187 1.92 -1.58 28.17
CA ALA A 187 3.10 -2.38 27.87
C ALA A 187 3.21 -2.66 26.36
N THR A 188 2.10 -3.00 25.71
CA THR A 188 2.07 -3.22 24.26
C THR A 188 2.38 -1.93 23.51
N LEU A 189 1.83 -0.80 23.95
CA LEU A 189 2.12 0.50 23.36
C LEU A 189 3.61 0.84 23.46
N ARG A 190 4.25 0.62 24.61
CA ARG A 190 5.70 0.82 24.80
C ARG A 190 6.51 0.00 23.80
N TYR A 191 6.21 -1.29 23.71
CA TYR A 191 6.86 -2.19 22.76
C TYR A 191 6.71 -1.71 21.31
N LEU A 192 5.52 -1.26 20.91
CA LEU A 192 5.30 -0.77 19.55
C LEU A 192 6.04 0.56 19.30
N SER A 193 6.04 1.48 20.27
CA SER A 193 6.76 2.76 20.18
C SER A 193 8.26 2.58 20.02
N GLU A 194 8.88 1.64 20.75
CA GLU A 194 10.30 1.31 20.62
C GLU A 194 10.65 0.84 19.21
N ARG A 195 9.80 -0.02 18.63
CA ARG A 195 10.00 -0.52 17.26
C ARG A 195 9.80 0.56 16.21
N VAL A 196 8.81 1.43 16.38
CA VAL A 196 8.59 2.56 15.47
C VAL A 196 9.74 3.56 15.56
N GLY A 197 10.22 3.87 16.77
CA GLY A 197 11.39 4.73 16.97
C GLY A 197 12.68 4.14 16.37
N ALA A 198 12.90 2.83 16.54
CA ALA A 198 14.01 2.13 15.90
C ALA A 198 13.92 2.17 14.36
N ASP A 199 12.72 1.98 13.79
CA ASP A 199 12.48 2.07 12.35
C ASP A 199 12.74 3.51 11.81
N LEU A 200 12.38 4.55 12.57
CA LEU A 200 12.68 5.95 12.22
C LEU A 200 14.18 6.22 12.17
N ARG A 201 14.90 5.82 13.23
CA ARG A 201 16.35 6.02 13.34
C ARG A 201 17.12 5.24 12.28
N GLN A 202 16.72 3.99 11.99
CA GLN A 202 17.30 3.19 10.92
C GLN A 202 17.17 3.86 9.54
N ARG A 203 16.10 4.63 9.33
CA ARG A 203 15.83 5.34 8.07
C ARG A 203 16.31 6.79 8.07
N SER A 204 16.98 7.23 9.15
CA SER A 204 17.39 8.62 9.37
C SER A 204 16.24 9.61 9.15
N LYS A 205 15.06 9.29 9.68
CA LYS A 205 13.87 10.16 9.61
C LYS A 205 13.43 10.58 11.00
N GLN A 206 12.89 11.80 11.10
CA GLN A 206 12.12 12.25 12.25
C GLN A 206 10.65 12.41 11.85
N ALA A 207 9.74 12.29 12.82
CA ALA A 207 8.31 12.44 12.57
C ALA A 207 7.72 13.62 13.33
N ARG A 208 6.66 14.20 12.76
CA ARG A 208 5.93 15.31 13.38
C ARG A 208 4.58 14.90 13.93
N CYS A 209 3.94 13.88 13.37
CA CYS A 209 2.61 13.46 13.81
C CYS A 209 2.67 12.03 14.36
N ILE A 210 2.07 11.82 15.53
CA ILE A 210 1.92 10.50 16.17
C ILE A 210 0.44 10.15 16.20
N THR A 211 0.10 8.95 15.73
CA THR A 211 -1.27 8.46 15.62
C THR A 211 -1.42 7.16 16.40
N LEU A 212 -2.34 7.14 17.36
CA LEU A 212 -2.86 5.95 18.01
C LEU A 212 -4.05 5.40 17.21
N LYS A 213 -4.07 4.09 17.04
CA LYS A 213 -5.20 3.34 16.46
C LYS A 213 -5.69 2.33 17.48
N LEU A 214 -6.99 2.31 17.71
CA LEU A 214 -7.66 1.28 18.52
C LEU A 214 -8.77 0.64 17.70
N ARG A 215 -8.89 -0.69 17.79
CA ARG A 215 -10.08 -1.41 17.37
C ARG A 215 -10.70 -2.07 18.58
N TYR A 216 -12.02 -1.94 18.73
CA TYR A 216 -12.76 -2.55 19.82
C TYR A 216 -13.34 -3.92 19.43
N ALA A 217 -13.95 -4.60 20.41
CA ALA A 217 -14.56 -5.93 20.24
C ALA A 217 -15.68 -5.95 19.17
N ASP A 218 -16.39 -4.84 18.98
CA ASP A 218 -17.41 -4.64 17.96
C ASP A 218 -16.83 -4.33 16.55
N PHE A 219 -15.50 -4.39 16.41
CA PHE A 219 -14.73 -4.03 15.22
C PHE A 219 -14.76 -2.54 14.84
N THR A 220 -15.40 -1.69 15.64
CA THR A 220 -15.29 -0.24 15.51
C THR A 220 -13.83 0.17 15.69
N THR A 221 -13.31 0.98 14.76
CA THR A 221 -11.93 1.45 14.77
C THR A 221 -11.91 2.95 14.95
N ILE A 222 -11.14 3.42 15.92
CA ILE A 222 -10.88 4.84 16.12
C ILE A 222 -9.40 5.15 15.91
N THR A 223 -9.13 6.37 15.46
CA THR A 223 -7.79 6.94 15.42
C THR A 223 -7.76 8.25 16.21
N ARG A 224 -6.66 8.48 16.91
CA ARG A 224 -6.36 9.74 17.60
C ARG A 224 -4.95 10.14 17.24
N SER A 225 -4.73 11.40 16.90
CA SER A 225 -3.43 11.87 16.43
C SER A 225 -3.04 13.17 17.12
N HIS A 226 -1.74 13.34 17.34
CA HIS A 226 -1.18 14.55 17.88
C HIS A 226 0.03 14.99 17.04
N THR A 227 0.05 16.26 16.67
CA THR A 227 1.16 16.88 15.95
C THR A 227 2.09 17.56 16.94
N LEU A 228 3.34 17.11 16.99
CA LEU A 228 4.39 17.66 17.83
C LEU A 228 4.82 19.06 17.34
N LYS A 229 5.28 19.88 18.29
CA LYS A 229 5.88 21.19 18.01
C LYS A 229 7.22 21.06 17.28
N GLN A 230 8.06 20.14 17.75
CA GLN A 230 9.33 19.77 17.15
C GLN A 230 9.27 18.31 16.69
N THR A 231 9.98 17.99 15.62
CA THR A 231 10.07 16.62 15.12
C THR A 231 10.87 15.75 16.09
N SER A 232 10.52 14.46 16.14
CA SER A 232 11.17 13.50 17.02
C SER A 232 11.29 12.14 16.37
N ASP A 233 12.38 11.44 16.68
CA ASP A 233 12.64 10.04 16.36
C ASP A 233 12.82 9.18 17.63
N THR A 234 12.51 9.74 18.80
CA THR A 234 12.69 9.05 20.09
C THR A 234 11.45 8.24 20.43
N ASP A 235 11.69 7.00 20.85
CA ASP A 235 10.66 6.07 21.31
C ASP A 235 9.94 6.59 22.55
N GLN A 236 10.65 7.32 23.42
CA GLN A 236 10.06 7.97 24.59
C GLN A 236 9.02 9.03 24.21
N THR A 237 9.33 9.94 23.27
CA THR A 237 8.35 10.94 22.80
C THR A 237 7.14 10.27 22.15
N ILE A 238 7.37 9.23 21.33
CA ILE A 238 6.29 8.46 20.68
C ILE A 238 5.40 7.81 21.72
N PHE A 239 6.00 7.15 22.73
CA PHE A 239 5.27 6.52 23.82
C PHE A 239 4.49 7.52 24.66
N ASP A 240 5.10 8.61 25.13
CA ASP A 240 4.43 9.56 26.02
C ASP A 240 3.23 10.22 25.35
N THR A 241 3.37 10.54 24.06
CA THR A 241 2.28 11.07 23.24
C THR A 241 1.20 10.02 23.03
N GLY A 242 1.59 8.79 22.69
CA GLY A 242 0.67 7.67 22.53
C GLY A 242 -0.09 7.34 23.82
N GLU A 243 0.56 7.42 24.98
CA GLU A 243 -0.05 7.16 26.28
C GLU A 243 -1.11 8.22 26.61
N LYS A 244 -0.84 9.49 26.30
CA LYS A 244 -1.84 10.56 26.43
C LYS A 244 -3.06 10.29 25.56
N LEU A 245 -2.85 9.99 24.27
CA LEU A 245 -3.92 9.66 23.33
C LEU A 245 -4.71 8.41 23.77
N LEU A 246 -4.03 7.42 24.34
CA LEU A 246 -4.65 6.20 24.85
C LEU A 246 -5.52 6.49 26.06
N LYS A 247 -5.04 7.30 27.01
CA LYS A 247 -5.81 7.71 28.18
C LYS A 247 -7.08 8.44 27.76
N GLU A 248 -6.97 9.40 26.86
CA GLU A 248 -8.12 10.16 26.33
C GLU A 248 -9.14 9.22 25.63
N ALA A 249 -8.66 8.31 24.79
CA ALA A 249 -9.50 7.36 24.09
C ALA A 249 -10.26 6.41 25.05
N LEU A 250 -9.57 5.87 26.06
CA LEU A 250 -10.17 4.96 27.05
C LEU A 250 -11.10 5.66 28.06
N LEU A 251 -11.01 6.98 28.19
CA LEU A 251 -11.97 7.77 28.97
C LEU A 251 -13.27 7.96 28.20
N ALA A 252 -13.17 8.21 26.89
CA ALA A 252 -14.32 8.37 26.01
C ALA A 252 -15.06 7.04 25.78
N GLU A 253 -14.33 5.93 25.64
CA GLU A 253 -14.88 4.62 25.27
C GLU A 253 -14.48 3.54 26.27
N LYS A 254 -15.48 2.92 26.92
CA LYS A 254 -15.27 1.88 27.94
C LYS A 254 -15.31 0.44 27.38
N GLN A 255 -15.16 0.27 26.06
CA GLN A 255 -15.21 -1.04 25.40
C GLN A 255 -13.90 -1.84 25.56
N GLN A 256 -13.97 -3.15 25.32
CA GLN A 256 -12.76 -3.99 25.27
C GLN A 256 -11.99 -3.70 23.98
N VAL A 257 -10.66 -3.61 24.09
CA VAL A 257 -9.76 -3.37 22.97
C VAL A 257 -9.33 -4.70 22.37
N ARG A 258 -9.50 -4.83 21.06
CA ARG A 258 -9.08 -5.96 20.23
C ARG A 258 -7.73 -5.73 19.56
N LEU A 259 -7.43 -4.49 19.16
CA LEU A 259 -6.17 -4.12 18.51
C LEU A 259 -5.72 -2.74 19.01
N ILE A 260 -4.42 -2.64 19.30
CA ILE A 260 -3.74 -1.36 19.52
C ILE A 260 -2.62 -1.19 18.50
N GLY A 261 -2.50 0.01 17.96
CA GLY A 261 -1.43 0.38 17.05
C GLY A 261 -0.95 1.79 17.31
N ILE A 262 0.33 2.02 17.04
CA ILE A 262 0.90 3.36 17.02
C ILE A 262 1.66 3.56 15.71
N GLY A 263 1.53 4.75 15.16
CA GLY A 263 2.20 5.14 13.94
C GLY A 263 2.67 6.58 13.99
N VAL A 264 3.59 6.87 13.09
CA VAL A 264 4.18 8.19 12.90
C VAL A 264 4.06 8.60 11.44
N SER A 265 3.79 9.87 11.18
CA SER A 265 3.69 10.44 9.84
C SER A 265 4.28 11.85 9.79
N ASN A 266 4.25 12.47 8.60
CA ASN A 266 4.96 13.70 8.28
C ASN A 266 6.46 13.52 8.56
N LEU A 267 7.02 12.49 7.91
CA LEU A 267 8.41 12.12 8.05
C LEU A 267 9.28 13.16 7.34
N ILE A 268 10.25 13.69 8.05
CA ILE A 268 11.25 14.60 7.51
C ILE A 268 12.64 14.02 7.70
N GLU A 269 13.56 14.41 6.84
CA GLU A 269 14.98 14.21 7.12
C GLU A 269 15.39 15.20 8.19
N PRO A 270 16.19 14.79 9.20
CA PRO A 270 16.71 15.72 10.17
C PRO A 270 17.51 16.77 9.41
N GLY A 271 17.01 18.00 9.39
CA GLY A 271 17.74 19.13 8.84
C GLY A 271 19.05 19.25 9.59
N ARG A 272 20.17 19.22 8.87
CA ARG A 272 21.49 19.49 9.44
C ARG A 272 21.50 20.97 9.81
N GLN A 273 21.09 21.30 11.03
CA GLN A 273 21.26 22.65 11.57
C GLN A 273 22.76 22.82 11.76
N LEU A 274 23.40 23.60 10.87
CA LEU A 274 24.75 24.10 11.12
C LEU A 274 24.65 24.97 12.37
N ASP A 275 25.39 24.62 13.42
CA ASP A 275 25.49 25.44 14.62
C ASP A 275 25.96 26.84 14.22
N MET A 276 25.08 27.82 14.41
CA MET A 276 25.29 29.20 13.98
C MET A 276 25.95 30.06 15.06
N LEU A 277 26.69 29.43 15.99
CA LEU A 277 27.40 30.08 17.08
C LEU A 277 28.66 29.29 17.42
N ASP A 278 29.76 29.59 16.73
CA ASP A 278 31.11 29.28 17.19
C ASP A 278 31.72 30.57 17.77
N PRO A 279 31.84 30.74 19.10
CA PRO A 279 32.36 31.96 19.70
C PRO A 279 33.90 32.08 19.64
N SER A 280 34.62 31.12 19.05
CA SER A 280 36.09 31.11 19.04
C SER A 280 36.73 31.81 17.83
N THR A 281 36.23 32.99 17.50
CA THR A 281 36.99 34.00 16.71
C THR A 281 36.77 35.38 17.32
N GLN A 282 37.52 35.66 18.39
CA GLN A 282 38.03 36.99 18.70
C GLN A 282 39.55 36.88 18.79
#